data_AF-A0AA39HPU8-F1
#
_entry.id   AF-A0AA39HPU8-F1
#
_cell.length_a   1.000
_cell.length_b   1.000
_cell.length_c   1.000
_cell.angle_alpha   90.00
_cell.angle_beta   90.00
_cell.angle_gamma   90.00
#
_symmetry.space_group_name_H-M   'P 1'
#
loop_
_entity.id
_entity.type
_entity.pdbx_description
1 polymer ?
#
loop_
_entity_poly.entity_id
_entity_poly.type
_entity_poly.pdbx_seq_one_letter_code
_entity_poly.pdbx_strand_id
1 'polypeptide(L)'
;MCKSPMDCFPDTKCCCGCAHVKTGSLIFSSVNCFWSTVGFIGIIILGILGKTSGSVFNTQFIWNLVSSVISGLSIYGTVKEKKMLILPYIVQKWIELATWILSFMLFFLYLLIPSLRGEVATGQDDHEKRFYIYSVVVLPVATALTIWILITVHNFYNFLKLEERRPLYEEV
;
A
#
# COMPACT_ATOMS: atom_id res chain seq x y z
N MET A 1 3.83 15.25 19.42
CA MET A 1 4.59 16.50 19.64
C MET A 1 5.54 16.23 20.79
N CYS A 2 6.86 16.26 20.56
CA CYS A 2 7.86 16.12 21.62
C CYS A 2 7.71 17.29 22.59
N LYS A 3 7.47 17.02 23.88
CA LYS A 3 7.12 18.04 24.87
C LYS A 3 8.32 18.78 25.47
N SER A 4 9.57 18.43 25.14
CA SER A 4 10.74 19.18 25.60
C SER A 4 12.00 18.88 24.76
N PRO A 5 12.85 19.87 24.44
CA PRO A 5 14.07 19.71 23.64
C PRO A 5 15.34 19.39 24.45
N MET A 6 15.24 19.05 25.75
CA MET A 6 16.40 19.09 26.66
C MET A 6 16.80 17.77 27.33
N ASP A 7 16.41 16.62 26.78
CA ASP A 7 16.96 15.31 27.17
C ASP A 7 17.43 14.55 25.92
N CYS A 8 18.61 14.94 25.43
CA CYS A 8 19.36 14.21 24.41
C CYS A 8 20.69 13.77 25.03
N PHE A 9 20.68 12.63 25.70
CA PHE A 9 21.87 11.89 26.16
C PHE A 9 21.91 10.50 25.48
N PRO A 10 23.05 9.79 25.49
CA PRO A 10 23.79 9.32 24.31
C PRO A 10 23.19 8.09 23.57
N ASP A 11 21.94 7.74 23.89
CA ASP A 11 21.08 6.72 23.29
C ASP A 11 20.19 7.31 22.18
N THR A 12 20.84 7.79 21.13
CA THR A 12 20.30 8.66 20.08
C THR A 12 19.22 8.00 19.19
N LYS A 13 17.99 7.89 19.68
CA LYS A 13 16.80 7.99 18.80
C LYS A 13 16.60 9.47 18.48
N CYS A 14 17.26 9.98 17.45
CA CYS A 14 17.09 11.36 17.00
C CYS A 14 15.59 11.67 16.88
N CYS A 15 15.11 12.71 17.56
CA CYS A 15 13.74 13.21 17.46
C CYS A 15 13.31 13.41 15.99
N CYS A 16 14.27 13.73 15.12
CA CYS A 16 14.09 13.80 13.67
C CYS A 16 13.65 12.46 13.07
N GLY A 17 14.27 11.34 13.42
CA GLY A 17 13.93 10.01 12.89
C GLY A 17 12.50 9.59 13.23
N CYS A 18 12.04 9.89 14.45
CA CYS A 18 10.66 9.60 14.87
C CYS A 18 9.65 10.47 14.13
N ALA A 19 9.96 11.76 13.94
CA ALA A 19 9.13 12.66 13.14
C ALA A 19 9.06 12.23 11.67
N HIS A 20 10.18 11.77 11.09
CA HIS A 20 10.23 11.28 9.71
C HIS A 20 9.37 10.04 9.49
N VAL A 21 9.44 9.05 10.39
CA VAL A 21 8.69 7.79 10.25
C VAL A 21 7.18 7.99 10.43
N LYS A 22 6.76 8.87 11.36
CA LYS A 22 5.35 9.26 11.51
C LYS A 22 4.84 10.01 10.27
N THR A 23 5.60 11.01 9.81
CA THR A 23 5.22 11.85 8.66
C THR A 23 5.16 11.01 7.38
N GLY A 24 6.13 10.12 7.15
CA GLY A 24 6.10 9.18 6.03
C GLY A 24 4.87 8.27 6.05
N SER A 25 4.54 7.69 7.21
CA SER A 25 3.35 6.84 7.37
C SER A 25 2.05 7.60 7.09
N LEU A 26 1.98 8.87 7.53
CA LEU A 26 0.84 9.75 7.27
C LEU A 26 0.71 10.08 5.78
N ILE A 27 1.82 10.44 5.12
CA ILE A 27 1.87 10.74 3.68
C ILE A 27 1.41 9.53 2.88
N PHE A 28 1.98 8.35 3.12
CA PHE A 28 1.63 7.14 2.37
C PHE A 28 0.18 6.72 2.58
N SER A 29 -0.32 6.80 3.82
CA SER A 29 -1.74 6.52 4.10
C SER A 29 -2.66 7.52 3.41
N SER A 30 -2.29 8.80 3.38
CA SER A 30 -3.07 9.87 2.73
C SER A 30 -3.09 9.73 1.22
N VAL A 31 -1.93 9.45 0.60
CA VAL A 31 -1.81 9.19 -0.84
C VAL A 31 -2.63 7.97 -1.22
N ASN A 32 -2.57 6.87 -0.45
CA ASN A 32 -3.37 5.69 -0.72
C ASN A 32 -4.88 5.95 -0.59
N CYS A 33 -5.29 6.75 0.41
CA CYS A 33 -6.67 7.18 0.60
C CYS A 33 -7.16 7.99 -0.60
N PHE A 34 -6.35 8.94 -1.07
CA PHE A 34 -6.67 9.77 -2.24
C PHE A 34 -6.86 8.91 -3.48
N TRP A 35 -5.90 8.03 -3.81
CA TRP A 35 -5.99 7.16 -4.98
C TRP A 35 -7.17 6.19 -4.91
N SER A 36 -7.45 5.63 -3.73
CA SER A 36 -8.61 4.74 -3.54
C SER A 36 -9.94 5.48 -3.73
N THR A 37 -10.00 6.75 -3.30
CA THR A 37 -11.19 7.60 -3.49
C THR A 37 -11.37 7.97 -4.96
N VAL A 38 -10.30 8.36 -5.65
CA VAL A 38 -10.32 8.64 -7.09
C VAL A 38 -10.71 7.39 -7.87
N GLY A 39 -10.17 6.22 -7.52
CA GLY A 39 -10.52 4.92 -8.11
C GLY A 39 -11.99 4.56 -7.88
N PHE A 40 -12.51 4.81 -6.68
CA PHE A 40 -13.91 4.62 -6.33
C PHE A 40 -14.85 5.50 -7.17
N ILE A 41 -14.53 6.78 -7.32
CA ILE A 41 -15.32 7.69 -8.18
C ILE A 41 -15.23 7.25 -9.64
N GLY A 42 -14.02 6.89 -10.10
CA GLY A 42 -13.79 6.41 -11.45
C GLY A 42 -14.61 5.17 -11.81
N ILE A 43 -14.66 4.16 -10.92
CA ILE A 43 -15.42 2.94 -11.19
C ILE A 43 -16.93 3.20 -11.20
N ILE A 44 -17.45 4.10 -10.35
CA ILE A 44 -18.86 4.52 -10.38
C ILE A 44 -19.20 5.16 -11.71
N ILE A 45 -18.38 6.10 -12.19
CA ILE A 45 -18.60 6.77 -13.48
C ILE A 45 -18.59 5.74 -14.62
N LEU A 46 -17.60 4.84 -14.65
CA LEU A 46 -17.53 3.79 -15.67
C LEU A 46 -18.70 2.80 -15.61
N GLY A 47 -19.23 2.54 -14.42
CA GLY A 47 -20.43 1.74 -14.20
C GLY A 47 -21.69 2.41 -14.77
N ILE A 48 -21.89 3.70 -14.49
CA ILE A 48 -23.00 4.50 -15.03
C ILE A 48 -22.93 4.56 -16.56
N LEU A 49 -21.73 4.68 -17.13
CA LEU A 49 -21.52 4.71 -18.59
C LEU A 49 -21.64 3.34 -19.26
N GLY A 50 -21.87 2.25 -18.51
CA GLY A 50 -21.96 0.90 -19.06
C GLY A 50 -20.66 0.39 -19.68
N LYS A 51 -19.51 0.98 -19.34
CA LYS A 51 -18.19 0.64 -19.92
C LYS A 51 -17.42 -0.43 -19.14
N THR A 52 -18.03 -1.03 -18.11
CA THR A 52 -17.39 -2.03 -17.24
C THR A 52 -18.28 -3.25 -17.12
N SER A 53 -17.70 -4.45 -17.14
CA SER A 53 -18.44 -5.68 -16.85
C SER A 53 -18.87 -5.73 -15.38
N GLY A 54 -20.03 -6.32 -15.09
CA GLY A 54 -20.56 -6.37 -13.72
C GLY A 54 -19.60 -7.01 -12.70
N SER A 55 -18.84 -8.03 -13.12
CA SER A 55 -17.83 -8.68 -12.26
C SER A 55 -16.66 -7.75 -11.94
N VAL A 56 -16.09 -7.07 -12.94
CA VAL A 56 -14.98 -6.13 -12.73
C VAL A 56 -15.44 -4.93 -11.91
N PHE A 57 -16.65 -4.43 -12.16
CA PHE A 57 -17.25 -3.35 -11.38
C PHE A 57 -17.35 -3.73 -9.91
N ASN A 58 -17.95 -4.88 -9.57
CA ASN A 58 -18.14 -5.31 -8.19
C ASN A 58 -16.80 -5.50 -7.46
N THR A 59 -15.83 -6.18 -8.09
CA THR A 59 -14.52 -6.41 -7.48
C THR A 59 -13.77 -5.10 -7.23
N GLN A 60 -13.74 -4.20 -8.22
CA GLN A 60 -13.05 -2.92 -8.08
C GLN A 60 -13.76 -1.97 -7.12
N PHE A 61 -15.10 -1.99 -7.10
CA PHE A 61 -15.89 -1.20 -6.15
C PHE A 61 -15.58 -1.60 -4.70
N ILE A 62 -15.64 -2.90 -4.39
CA ILE A 62 -15.36 -3.42 -3.05
C ILE A 62 -13.91 -3.12 -2.66
N TRP A 63 -12.96 -3.35 -3.57
CA TRP A 63 -11.54 -3.11 -3.30
C TRP A 63 -11.26 -1.64 -2.96
N ASN A 64 -11.76 -0.70 -3.77
CA ASN A 64 -11.53 0.72 -3.54
C ASN A 64 -12.22 1.23 -2.27
N LEU A 65 -13.43 0.72 -1.96
CA LEU A 65 -14.14 1.05 -0.73
C LEU A 65 -13.36 0.58 0.51
N VAL A 66 -12.97 -0.70 0.54
CA VAL A 66 -12.21 -1.28 1.66
C VAL A 66 -10.87 -0.58 1.83
N SER A 67 -10.15 -0.33 0.72
CA SER A 67 -8.88 0.38 0.74
C SER A 67 -9.02 1.80 1.29
N SER A 68 -10.09 2.52 0.94
CA SER A 68 -10.35 3.87 1.45
C SER A 68 -10.59 3.86 2.96
N VAL A 69 -11.40 2.91 3.45
CA VAL A 69 -11.67 2.76 4.89
C VAL A 69 -10.40 2.42 5.67
N ILE A 70 -9.64 1.43 5.20
CA ILE A 70 -8.38 1.02 5.85
C ILE A 70 -7.36 2.18 5.85
N SER A 71 -7.29 2.95 4.77
CA SER A 71 -6.41 4.13 4.70
C SER A 71 -6.84 5.21 5.68
N GLY A 72 -8.14 5.48 5.79
CA GLY A 72 -8.70 6.42 6.78
C GLY A 72 -8.39 6.00 8.22
N LEU A 73 -8.54 4.70 8.54
CA LEU A 73 -8.16 4.14 9.83
C LEU A 73 -6.66 4.29 10.11
N SER A 74 -5.81 4.09 9.10
CA SER A 74 -4.36 4.26 9.21
C SER A 74 -3.96 5.72 9.45
N ILE A 75 -4.61 6.68 8.77
CA ILE A 75 -4.39 8.12 9.00
C ILE A 75 -4.77 8.46 10.44
N TYR A 76 -5.97 8.09 10.87
CA TYR A 76 -6.44 8.35 12.22
C TYR A 76 -5.54 7.67 13.27
N GLY A 77 -5.16 6.41 13.03
CA GLY A 77 -4.23 5.64 13.86
C GLY A 77 -2.85 6.29 13.94
N THR A 78 -2.36 6.88 12.84
CA THR A 78 -1.09 7.59 12.80
C THR A 78 -1.14 8.90 13.57
N VAL A 79 -2.21 9.69 13.39
CA VAL A 79 -2.40 10.96 14.10
C VAL A 79 -2.54 10.73 15.61
N LYS A 80 -3.36 9.74 16.01
CA LYS A 80 -3.65 9.39 17.40
C LYS A 80 -2.66 8.40 18.03
N GLU A 81 -1.63 8.00 17.29
CA GLU A 81 -0.58 7.07 17.75
C GLU A 81 -1.15 5.74 18.28
N LYS A 82 -2.21 5.24 17.63
CA LYS A 82 -2.90 3.97 17.98
C LYS A 82 -2.44 2.84 17.06
N LYS A 83 -1.50 2.01 17.54
CA LYS A 83 -0.90 0.90 16.77
C LYS A 83 -1.91 -0.06 16.15
N MET A 84 -3.01 -0.38 16.87
CA MET A 84 -4.01 -1.36 16.41
C MET A 84 -4.79 -0.88 15.17
N LEU A 85 -4.88 0.43 14.96
CA LEU A 85 -5.58 1.01 13.81
C LEU A 85 -4.71 1.08 12.55
N ILE A 86 -3.39 0.92 12.71
CA ILE A 86 -2.41 0.91 11.60
C ILE A 86 -2.23 -0.51 11.05
N LEU A 87 -2.45 -1.53 11.90
CA LEU A 87 -2.26 -2.94 11.55
C LEU A 87 -3.05 -3.37 10.29
N PRO A 88 -4.34 -3.02 10.10
CA PRO A 88 -5.08 -3.39 8.90
C PRO A 88 -4.43 -2.87 7.61
N TYR A 89 -3.83 -1.67 7.65
CA TYR A 89 -3.13 -1.08 6.51
C TYR A 89 -1.84 -1.83 6.18
N ILE A 90 -1.09 -2.27 7.19
CA ILE A 90 0.09 -3.13 7.00
C ILE A 90 -0.32 -4.45 6.34
N VAL A 91 -1.39 -5.09 6.83
CA VAL A 91 -1.90 -6.34 6.25
C VAL A 91 -2.35 -6.14 4.81
N GLN A 92 -3.07 -5.05 4.53
CA GLN A 92 -3.47 -4.71 3.16
C GLN A 92 -2.26 -4.58 2.23
N LYS A 93 -1.20 -3.91 2.66
CA LYS A 93 0.01 -3.73 1.84
C LYS A 93 0.79 -5.04 1.63
N TRP A 94 0.74 -5.98 2.56
CA TRP A 94 1.26 -7.34 2.36
C TRP A 94 0.46 -8.12 1.32
N ILE A 95 -0.88 -8.02 1.35
CA ILE A 95 -1.76 -8.65 0.34
C ILE A 95 -1.45 -8.05 -1.04
N GLU A 96 -1.33 -6.73 -1.13
CA GLU A 96 -1.00 -6.03 -2.36
C GLU A 96 0.36 -6.48 -2.92
N LEU A 97 1.38 -6.59 -2.07
CA LEU A 97 2.70 -7.11 -2.44
C LEU A 97 2.61 -8.55 -2.97
N ALA A 98 1.85 -9.42 -2.31
CA ALA A 98 1.64 -10.80 -2.76
C ALA A 98 0.95 -10.85 -4.13
N THR A 99 -0.03 -9.97 -4.38
CA THR A 99 -0.69 -9.84 -5.69
C THR A 99 0.28 -9.38 -6.77
N TRP A 100 1.18 -8.43 -6.48
CA TRP A 100 2.21 -7.98 -7.42
C TRP A 100 3.19 -9.10 -7.78
N ILE A 101 3.66 -9.85 -6.78
CA ILE A 101 4.55 -11.00 -6.98
C ILE A 101 3.86 -12.09 -7.81
N LEU A 102 2.61 -12.42 -7.48
CA LEU A 102 1.83 -13.42 -8.23
C LEU A 102 1.65 -12.99 -9.69
N SER A 103 1.31 -11.71 -9.92
CA SER A 103 1.16 -11.16 -11.28
C SER A 103 2.46 -11.24 -12.07
N PHE A 104 3.59 -10.95 -11.41
CA PHE A 104 4.91 -11.09 -12.01
C PHE A 104 5.22 -12.56 -12.36
N MET A 105 4.94 -13.51 -11.46
CA MET A 105 5.11 -14.94 -11.76
C MET A 105 4.26 -15.41 -12.95
N LEU A 106 3.00 -14.98 -13.01
CA LEU A 106 2.10 -15.28 -14.13
C LEU A 106 2.62 -14.70 -15.45
N PHE A 107 3.18 -13.48 -15.43
CA PHE A 107 3.82 -12.89 -16.59
C PHE A 107 5.01 -13.72 -17.08
N PHE A 108 5.88 -14.18 -16.18
CA PHE A 108 7.00 -15.06 -16.56
C PHE A 108 6.51 -16.40 -17.12
N LEU A 109 5.47 -17.00 -16.53
CA LEU A 109 4.88 -18.23 -17.06
C LEU A 109 4.30 -18.02 -18.47
N TYR A 110 3.64 -16.89 -18.71
CA TYR A 110 3.14 -16.50 -20.04
C TYR A 110 4.29 -16.36 -21.05
N LEU A 111 5.42 -15.77 -20.65
CA LEU A 111 6.60 -15.69 -21.50
C LEU A 111 7.25 -17.07 -21.72
N LEU A 112 7.30 -17.95 -20.73
CA LEU A 112 8.03 -19.22 -20.86
C LEU A 112 7.24 -20.30 -21.60
N ILE A 113 5.91 -20.22 -21.66
CA ILE A 113 5.03 -21.25 -22.24
C ILE A 113 4.44 -20.76 -23.57
N PRO A 114 4.95 -21.23 -24.73
CA PRO A 114 4.51 -20.77 -26.05
C PRO A 114 3.02 -21.06 -26.34
N SER A 115 2.45 -22.12 -25.77
CA SER A 115 1.04 -22.47 -25.93
C SER A 115 0.09 -21.44 -25.30
N LEU A 116 0.53 -20.69 -24.29
CA LEU A 116 -0.26 -19.58 -23.71
C LEU A 116 -0.26 -18.33 -24.60
N ARG A 117 0.70 -18.20 -25.52
CA ARG A 117 0.79 -17.08 -26.48
C ARG A 117 -0.07 -17.31 -27.73
N GLY A 118 -0.29 -18.57 -28.11
CA GLY A 118 -0.89 -18.95 -29.40
C GLY A 118 -2.38 -18.63 -29.58
N GLU A 119 -3.15 -18.44 -28.50
CA GLU A 119 -4.60 -18.18 -28.59
C GLU A 119 -4.97 -16.71 -28.82
N VAL A 120 -4.03 -15.77 -28.72
CA VAL A 120 -4.36 -14.33 -28.68
C VAL A 120 -3.99 -13.58 -29.98
N ALA A 121 -3.41 -14.27 -30.96
CA ALA A 121 -2.69 -13.69 -32.11
C ALA A 121 -3.55 -12.96 -33.19
N THR A 122 -4.88 -12.88 -33.06
CA THR A 122 -5.74 -12.20 -34.04
C THR A 122 -6.14 -10.79 -33.59
N GLY A 123 -5.17 -9.86 -33.56
CA GLY A 123 -5.42 -8.41 -33.40
C GLY A 123 -4.60 -7.67 -32.33
N GLN A 124 -3.43 -8.21 -31.95
CA GLN A 124 -2.88 -8.04 -30.61
C GLN A 124 -1.71 -7.05 -30.42
N ASP A 125 -1.18 -6.45 -31.49
CA ASP A 125 0.16 -5.84 -31.47
C ASP A 125 0.29 -4.66 -30.47
N ASP A 126 -0.76 -3.85 -30.29
CA ASP A 126 -0.76 -2.75 -29.31
C ASP A 126 -1.07 -3.21 -27.88
N HIS A 127 -1.89 -4.24 -27.72
CA HIS A 127 -2.25 -4.77 -26.40
C HIS A 127 -1.09 -5.55 -25.78
N GLU A 128 -0.35 -6.30 -26.59
CA GLU A 128 0.82 -7.06 -26.15
C GLU A 128 1.96 -6.11 -25.74
N LYS A 129 2.21 -5.05 -26.51
CA LYS A 129 3.17 -3.98 -26.14
C LYS A 129 2.81 -3.31 -24.83
N ARG A 130 1.54 -2.95 -24.61
CA ARG A 130 1.06 -2.36 -23.34
C ARG A 130 1.21 -3.32 -22.17
N PHE A 131 0.85 -4.59 -22.37
CA PHE A 131 1.00 -5.63 -21.35
C PHE A 131 2.47 -5.86 -20.97
N TYR A 132 3.37 -5.81 -21.96
CA TYR A 132 4.81 -5.91 -21.74
C TYR A 132 5.37 -4.70 -20.98
N ILE A 133 5.03 -3.47 -21.38
CA ILE A 133 5.45 -2.24 -20.67
C ILE A 133 4.95 -2.25 -19.22
N TYR A 134 3.68 -2.62 -19.02
CA TYR A 134 3.10 -2.74 -17.68
C TYR A 134 3.88 -3.76 -16.83
N SER A 135 4.21 -4.92 -17.40
CA SER A 135 4.83 -6.00 -16.65
C SER A 135 6.32 -5.79 -16.37
N VAL A 136 7.05 -5.12 -17.26
CA VAL A 136 8.49 -4.89 -17.13
C VAL A 136 8.82 -3.60 -16.37
N VAL A 137 7.99 -2.56 -16.50
CA VAL A 137 8.27 -1.25 -15.88
C VAL A 137 7.36 -0.99 -14.68
N VAL A 138 6.05 -1.14 -14.86
CA VAL A 138 5.08 -0.74 -13.83
C VAL A 138 5.09 -1.71 -12.65
N LEU A 139 5.08 -3.03 -12.89
CA LEU A 139 5.08 -4.04 -11.83
C LEU A 139 6.29 -3.96 -10.89
N PRO A 140 7.55 -3.86 -11.36
CA PRO A 140 8.70 -3.77 -10.46
C PRO A 140 8.72 -2.47 -9.66
N VAL A 141 8.35 -1.34 -10.28
CA VAL A 141 8.26 -0.05 -9.60
C VAL A 141 7.17 -0.09 -8.52
N ALA A 142 5.98 -0.63 -8.83
CA ALA A 142 4.91 -0.80 -7.87
C ALA A 142 5.34 -1.69 -6.69
N THR A 143 6.01 -2.81 -6.98
CA THR A 143 6.55 -3.72 -5.95
C THR A 143 7.54 -3.00 -5.03
N ALA A 144 8.49 -2.26 -5.59
CA ALA A 144 9.48 -1.50 -4.82
C ALA A 144 8.84 -0.43 -3.94
N LEU A 145 7.87 0.32 -4.49
CA LEU A 145 7.11 1.32 -3.73
C LEU A 145 6.31 0.68 -2.59
N THR A 146 5.64 -0.45 -2.84
CA THR A 146 4.90 -1.17 -1.80
C THR A 146 5.80 -1.68 -0.68
N ILE A 147 6.99 -2.19 -1.01
CA ILE A 147 8.00 -2.58 -0.01
C ILE A 147 8.46 -1.37 0.80
N TRP A 148 8.72 -0.23 0.16
CA TRP A 148 9.13 0.99 0.86
C TRP A 148 8.05 1.51 1.82
N ILE A 149 6.79 1.51 1.38
CA ILE A 149 5.63 1.85 2.22
C ILE A 149 5.56 0.89 3.41
N LEU A 150 5.66 -0.43 3.16
CA LEU A 150 5.64 -1.46 4.22
C LEU A 150 6.72 -1.22 5.26
N ILE A 151 7.97 -1.01 4.84
CA ILE A 151 9.08 -0.75 5.75
C ILE A 151 8.79 0.49 6.61
N THR A 152 8.34 1.58 5.97
CA THR A 152 8.08 2.85 6.67
C THR A 152 6.97 2.70 7.72
N VAL A 153 5.83 2.12 7.34
CA VAL A 153 4.67 1.98 8.22
C VAL A 153 4.90 0.91 9.29
N HIS A 154 5.62 -0.17 8.96
CA HIS A 154 5.97 -1.21 9.93
C HIS A 154 6.98 -0.69 10.97
N ASN A 155 7.95 0.13 10.57
CA ASN A 155 8.85 0.80 11.50
C ASN A 155 8.08 1.73 12.45
N PHE A 156 7.08 2.46 11.95
CA PHE A 156 6.21 3.28 12.79
C PHE A 156 5.39 2.44 13.77
N TYR A 157 4.81 1.33 13.31
CA TYR A 157 4.08 0.40 14.17
C TYR A 157 4.96 -0.18 15.29
N ASN A 158 6.19 -0.61 14.96
CA ASN A 158 7.14 -1.13 15.94
C ASN A 158 7.58 -0.07 16.93
N PHE A 159 7.75 1.19 16.49
CA PHE A 159 8.02 2.31 17.38
C PHE A 159 6.91 2.48 18.43
N LEU A 160 5.64 2.53 18.01
CA LEU A 160 4.50 2.63 18.94
C LEU A 160 4.40 1.42 19.88
N LYS A 161 4.69 0.22 19.37
CA LYS A 161 4.69 -1.02 20.17
C LYS A 161 5.75 -1.00 21.26
N LEU A 162 6.91 -0.39 21.03
CA LEU A 162 7.98 -0.24 22.02
C LEU A 162 7.65 0.84 23.06
N GLU A 163 7.04 1.94 22.65
CA GLU A 163 6.66 3.03 23.55
C GLU A 163 5.61 2.60 24.59
N GLU A 164 4.64 1.78 24.19
CA GLU A 164 3.64 1.20 25.10
C GLU A 164 4.24 0.24 26.15
N ARG A 165 5.45 -0.29 25.92
CA ARG A 165 6.14 -1.16 26.90
C ARG A 165 6.97 -0.40 27.93
N ARG A 166 7.34 0.87 27.70
CA ARG A 166 8.11 1.68 28.67
C ARG A 166 7.40 1.98 30.00
N PRO A 167 6.10 2.32 30.06
CA PRO A 167 5.49 2.68 31.34
C PRO A 167 5.51 1.55 32.38
N LEU A 168 5.69 0.30 31.95
CA LEU A 168 5.84 -0.86 32.86
C LEU A 168 7.21 -0.96 33.55
N TYR A 169 8.23 -0.23 33.09
CA TYR A 169 9.58 -0.29 33.64
C TYR A 169 9.95 0.92 34.52
N GLU A 170 9.17 2.00 34.46
CA GLU A 170 9.39 3.19 35.31
C GLU A 170 8.64 3.12 36.65
N GLU A 171 7.81 2.09 36.86
CA GLU A 171 7.11 1.81 38.14
C GLU A 171 7.79 0.71 38.99
N VAL A 172 8.99 0.25 38.62
CA VAL A 172 9.82 -0.71 39.38
C VAL A 172 11.11 -0.02 39.81
#